data_AF-A0A3B9DGJ9-F1
#
_entry.id   AF-A0A3B9DGJ9-F1
#
_cell.length_a   1.000
_cell.length_b   1.000
_cell.length_c   1.000
_cell.angle_alpha   90.00
_cell.angle_beta   90.00
_cell.angle_gamma   90.00
#
_symmetry.space_group_name_H-M   'P 1'
#
loop_
_entity.id
_entity.type
_entity.pdbx_description
1 polymer ?
#
loop_
_entity_poly.entity_id
_entity_poly.type
_entity_poly.pdbx_seq_one_letter_code
_entity_poly.pdbx_strand_id
1 'polypeptide(L)' 'MLIYADQAADGTPMLWAIDKDSGEIAGKIEAPARSNYGMSSWVHDGHQYLMLQTGAKLTAMALPGAAAEEAAH' A
#
# COMPACT_ATOMS: atom_id res chain seq x y z
N MET A 1 -4.28 -12.78 1.92
CA MET A 1 -3.36 -11.64 1.76
C MET A 1 -3.29 -10.75 3.01
N LEU A 2 -2.08 -10.30 3.35
CA LEU A 2 -1.73 -9.30 4.34
C LEU A 2 -0.94 -8.19 3.61
N ILE A 3 -1.17 -6.94 3.97
CA ILE A 3 -0.36 -5.81 3.49
C ILE A 3 0.36 -5.20 4.69
N TYR A 4 1.65 -4.90 4.54
CA TYR A 4 2.42 -4.16 5.54
C TYR A 4 3.38 -3.15 4.88
N ALA A 5 3.75 -2.13 5.64
CA ALA A 5 4.73 -1.13 5.23
C ALA A 5 6.07 -1.43 5.92
N ASP A 6 7.16 -1.39 5.15
CA ASP A 6 8.52 -1.49 5.65
C ASP A 6 9.50 -0.85 4.65
N GLN A 7 10.81 -1.00 4.86
CA GLN A 7 11.84 -0.51 3.95
C GLN A 7 12.51 -1.68 3.22
N ALA A 8 12.86 -1.46 1.95
CA ALA A 8 13.77 -2.35 1.23
C ALA A 8 15.18 -2.28 1.84
N ALA A 9 16.06 -3.20 1.40
CA ALA A 9 17.44 -3.28 1.92
C ALA A 9 18.26 -1.98 1.71
N ASP A 10 17.91 -1.19 0.70
CA ASP A 10 18.51 0.12 0.40
C ASP A 10 17.85 1.30 1.14
N GLY A 11 16.83 1.03 1.98
CA GLY A 11 16.09 2.04 2.73
C GLY A 11 14.86 2.60 2.01
N THR A 12 14.57 2.19 0.77
CA THR A 12 13.40 2.66 0.02
C THR A 12 12.11 2.28 0.75
N PRO A 13 11.17 3.20 1.03
CA PRO A 13 9.88 2.86 1.61
C PRO A 13 9.04 2.00 0.67
N MET A 14 8.51 0.89 1.19
CA MET A 14 7.76 -0.10 0.43
C MET A 14 6.46 -0.48 1.12
N LEU A 15 5.47 -0.84 0.31
CA LEU A 15 4.33 -1.67 0.70
C LEU A 15 4.51 -3.07 0.12
N TRP A 16 4.30 -4.06 0.97
CA TRP A 16 4.46 -5.47 0.64
C TRP A 16 3.13 -6.18 0.79
N ALA A 17 2.78 -6.99 -0.21
CA ALA A 17 1.65 -7.90 -0.16
C ALA A 17 2.17 -9.32 0.06
N ILE A 18 1.72 -9.96 1.14
CA ILE A 18 2.07 -11.33 1.50
C ILE A 18 0.84 -12.22 1.40
N ASP A 19 0.98 -13.39 0.79
CA ASP A 19 0.00 -14.46 0.93
C ASP A 19 0.01 -14.99 2.37
N LYS A 20 -1.16 -15.05 3.01
CA LYS A 20 -1.21 -15.39 4.45
C LYS A 20 -1.09 -16.88 4.71
N ASP A 21 -1.36 -17.70 3.70
CA ASP A 21 -1.37 -19.15 3.82
C ASP A 21 0.03 -19.71 3.54
N SER A 22 0.72 -19.19 2.51
CA SER A 22 2.08 -19.62 2.16
C SER A 22 3.20 -18.76 2.77
N GLY A 23 2.93 -17.50 3.08
CA GLY A 23 3.94 -16.52 3.51
C GLY A 23 4.76 -15.92 2.36
N GLU A 24 4.46 -16.27 1.10
CA GLU A 24 5.18 -15.73 -0.07
C GLU A 24 4.80 -14.26 -0.35
N ILE A 25 5.76 -13.50 -0.90
CA ILE A 25 5.52 -12.13 -1.35
C ILE A 25 4.75 -12.18 -2.68
N ALA A 26 3.48 -11.79 -2.63
CA ALA A 26 2.59 -11.71 -3.79
C ALA A 26 2.77 -10.41 -4.58
N GLY A 27 3.32 -9.36 -3.97
CA GLY A 27 3.54 -8.09 -4.64
C GLY A 27 4.30 -7.08 -3.79
N LYS A 28 4.84 -6.06 -4.46
CA LYS A 28 5.56 -4.95 -3.83
C LYS A 28 5.30 -3.67 -4.62
N ILE A 29 5.06 -2.57 -3.92
CA ILE A 29 4.97 -1.23 -4.51
C ILE A 29 5.76 -0.24 -3.66
N GLU A 30 6.37 0.76 -4.28
CA GLU A 30 7.01 1.84 -3.53
C GLU A 30 5.96 2.68 -2.82
N ALA A 31 6.24 3.03 -1.57
CA ALA A 31 5.43 3.96 -0.78
C ALA A 31 6.02 5.38 -0.92
N PRO A 32 5.17 6.42 -0.93
CA PRO A 32 5.63 7.80 -1.09
C PRO A 32 6.51 8.29 0.09
N ALA A 33 6.38 7.66 1.25
CA ALA A 33 7.21 7.91 2.42
C ALA A 33 7.06 6.75 3.42
N ARG A 34 7.98 6.69 4.40
CA ARG A 34 7.93 5.71 5.48
C ARG A 34 6.66 5.86 6.31
N SER A 35 5.96 4.74 6.53
CA SER A 35 4.83 4.64 7.45
C SER A 35 5.26 3.87 8.69
N ASN A 36 5.09 4.45 9.88
CA ASN A 36 5.57 3.85 11.13
C ASN A 36 4.46 3.13 11.91
N TYR A 37 3.20 3.55 11.77
CA TYR A 37 2.04 2.96 12.44
C TYR A 37 0.74 3.47 11.79
N GLY A 38 -0.39 2.81 12.04
CA GLY A 38 -1.70 3.34 11.68
C GLY A 38 -2.05 3.22 10.20
N MET A 39 -1.84 2.03 9.61
CA MET A 39 -2.39 1.72 8.29
C MET A 39 -3.83 1.24 8.43
N SER A 40 -4.72 1.83 7.64
CA SER A 40 -6.09 1.35 7.46
C SER A 40 -6.41 1.23 5.98
N SER A 41 -7.50 0.53 5.67
CA SER A 41 -7.92 0.28 4.31
C SER A 41 -9.43 0.45 4.17
N TRP A 42 -9.87 0.86 2.99
CA TRP A 42 -11.29 0.96 2.65
C TRP A 42 -11.49 0.69 1.15
N VAL A 43 -12.74 0.42 0.78
CA VAL A 43 -13.14 0.29 -0.62
C VAL A 43 -13.94 1.52 -1.00
N HIS A 44 -13.64 2.10 -2.16
CA HIS A 44 -14.39 3.18 -2.78
C HIS A 44 -14.57 2.83 -4.26
N ASP A 45 -15.82 2.87 -4.73
CA ASP A 45 -16.21 2.51 -6.10
C ASP A 45 -15.69 1.15 -6.59
N GLY A 46 -15.66 0.16 -5.70
CA GLY A 46 -15.18 -1.20 -6.01
C GLY A 46 -13.66 -1.36 -5.95
N HIS A 47 -12.93 -0.28 -5.71
CA HIS A 47 -11.47 -0.29 -5.65
C HIS A 47 -10.93 -0.17 -4.24
N GLN A 48 -9.82 -0.84 -4.00
CA GLN A 48 -9.14 -0.86 -2.71
C GLN A 48 -8.20 0.34 -2.57
N TYR A 49 -8.34 1.05 -1.45
CA TYR A 49 -7.46 2.14 -1.04
C TYR A 49 -6.80 1.83 0.30
N LEU A 50 -5.65 2.45 0.52
CA LEU A 50 -4.88 2.39 1.76
C LEU A 50 -4.68 3.80 2.32
N MET A 51 -4.80 3.95 3.64
CA MET A 51 -4.40 5.17 4.35
C MET A 51 -3.10 4.88 5.08
N LEU A 52 -2.11 5.73 4.87
CA LEU A 52 -0.80 5.66 5.54
C LEU A 52 -0.59 6.90 6.39
N GLN A 53 -0.01 6.72 7.57
CA GLN A 53 0.54 7.84 8.33
C GLN A 53 2.01 8.05 7.98
N THR A 54 2.27 9.05 7.13
CA THR A 54 3.60 9.41 6.64
C THR A 54 4.11 10.63 7.39
N GLY A 55 4.71 10.39 8.57
CA GLY A 55 5.11 11.46 9.48
C GLY A 55 3.91 12.23 10.03
N ALA A 56 3.83 13.53 9.73
CA ALA A 56 2.75 14.42 10.17
C ALA A 56 1.54 14.47 9.22
N LYS A 57 1.50 13.61 8.20
CA LYS A 57 0.45 13.60 7.17
C LYS A 57 -0.27 12.24 7.14
N LEU A 58 -1.51 12.29 6.66
CA LEU A 58 -2.26 11.13 6.21
C LEU A 58 -2.19 11.10 4.68
N THR A 59 -1.76 9.97 4.13
CA THR A 59 -1.61 9.76 2.69
C THR A 59 -2.55 8.66 2.25
N ALA A 60 -3.50 8.99 1.38
CA ALA A 60 -4.32 8.01 0.68
C ALA A 60 -3.53 7.47 -0.51
N MET A 61 -3.54 6.15 -0.69
CA MET A 61 -2.99 5.46 -1.86
C MET A 61 -4.06 4.60 -2.51
N ALA A 62 -4.23 4.78 -3.81
CA ALA A 62 -5.03 3.93 -4.66
C ALA A 62 -4.19 2.72 -5.07
N LEU A 63 -4.69 1.49 -4.86
CA LEU A 63 -3.99 0.31 -5.37
C LEU A 63 -4.09 0.23 -6.91
N PRO A 64 -3.20 -0.51 -7.61
CA PRO A 64 -3.11 -0.46 -9.07
C PRO A 64 -4.44 -0.69 -9.82
N GLY A 65 -5.34 -1.52 -9.27
CA GLY A 65 -6.67 -1.73 -9.85
C GLY A 65 -7.59 -0.51 -9.81
N ALA A 66 -7.33 0.45 -8.93
CA ALA A 66 -8.02 1.75 -8.85
C ALA A 66 -7.40 2.77 -9.82
N ALA A 67 -6.06 2.86 -9.84
CA ALA A 67 -5.32 3.85 -10.63
C ALA A 67 -5.47 3.63 -12.15
N ALA A 68 -5.60 2.37 -12.58
CA ALA A 68 -5.82 2.03 -13.98
C ALA A 68 -7.18 2.53 -14.53
N GLU A 69 -8.20 2.65 -13.66
CA GLU A 69 -9.52 3.14 -14.05
C GLU A 69 -9.57 4.67 -14.11
N GLU A 70 -8.88 5.34 -13.18
CA GLU A 70 -8.76 6.81 -13.18
C GLU A 70 -7.99 7.33 -14.41
N ALA A 71 -6.95 6.61 -14.86
CA ALA A 71 -6.21 6.96 -16.09
C ALA A 71 -6.99 6.71 -17.39
N ALA A 72 -8.11 5.98 -17.33
CA ALA A 72 -8.99 5.71 -18.47
C ALA A 72 -10.11 6.75 -18.63
N HIS A 73 -10.21 7.71 -17.70
CA HIS A 73 -11.23 8.76 -17.65
C HIS A 73 -10.66 10.16 -17.93
#